data_AF-A0AAE0PVU7-F1
#
_entry.id   AF-A0AAE0PVU7-F1
#
_cell.length_a   1.000
_cell.length_b   1.000
_cell.length_c   1.000
_cell.angle_alpha   90.00
_cell.angle_beta   90.00
_cell.angle_gamma   90.00
#
_symmetry.space_group_name_H-M   'P 1'
#
loop_
_entity.id
_entity.type
_entity.pdbx_description
1 polymer ?
#
loop_
_entity_poly.entity_id
_entity_poly.type
_entity_poly.pdbx_seq_one_letter_code
_entity_poly.pdbx_strand_id
1 'polypeptide(L)'
;MQLLLFVAVWFQVLSAVAGYPSGAPVDRCGNMTPGHSVPQQSSPSPYTIRISNNTFSPNQPIQVTIQGPVYLGLLLQALSNTSTGAVGTWGTPPLNTKYLACSGSNSAITHANRNIKNSETIYTWIPPDSLQMAFIRATVVSNRTTFWVNLSSEMLTKAPGSNAPADAKMAAAPVVFLALLTSMVLQ
;
A
#
# COMPACT_ATOMS: atom_id res chain seq x y z
N MET A 1 30.38 -16.85 44.53
CA MET A 1 28.97 -16.67 44.09
C MET A 1 28.75 -15.38 43.29
N GLN A 2 29.38 -14.25 43.65
CA GLN A 2 29.34 -13.00 42.85
C GLN A 2 29.80 -13.15 41.38
N LEU A 3 30.90 -13.87 41.12
CA LEU A 3 31.48 -13.96 39.77
C LEU A 3 30.55 -14.65 38.75
N LEU A 4 29.73 -15.60 39.22
CA LEU A 4 28.75 -16.32 38.41
C LEU A 4 27.57 -15.41 38.00
N LEU A 5 27.20 -14.45 38.87
CA LEU A 5 26.13 -13.48 38.59
C LEU A 5 26.55 -12.47 37.53
N PHE A 6 27.81 -12.04 37.52
CA PHE A 6 28.32 -11.17 36.46
C PHE A 6 28.36 -11.87 35.10
N VAL A 7 28.83 -13.12 35.04
CA VAL A 7 28.84 -13.88 33.77
C VAL A 7 27.41 -14.10 33.25
N ALA A 8 26.45 -14.41 34.13
CA ALA A 8 25.05 -14.58 33.74
C ALA A 8 24.41 -13.27 33.23
N VAL A 9 24.72 -12.12 33.85
CA VAL A 9 24.24 -10.80 33.40
C VAL A 9 24.88 -10.40 32.07
N TRP A 10 26.16 -10.71 31.82
CA TRP A 10 26.82 -10.45 30.54
C TRP A 10 26.35 -11.39 29.40
N PHE A 11 25.96 -12.63 29.71
CA PHE A 11 25.42 -13.57 28.72
C PHE A 11 24.00 -13.20 28.24
N GLN A 12 23.26 -12.40 29.02
CA GLN A 12 21.92 -11.92 28.64
C GLN A 12 21.95 -10.73 27.65
N VAL A 13 23.10 -10.07 27.44
CA VAL A 13 23.20 -8.85 26.60
C VAL A 13 23.55 -9.17 25.13
N LEU A 14 23.86 -10.43 24.80
CA LEU A 14 24.22 -10.86 23.44
C LEU A 14 23.09 -11.60 22.71
N SER A 15 21.83 -11.30 23.02
CA SER A 15 20.74 -11.63 22.09
C SER A 15 20.82 -10.68 20.90
N ALA A 16 21.74 -10.97 19.97
CA ALA A 16 21.71 -10.42 18.62
C ALA A 16 20.35 -10.82 18.04
N VAL A 17 19.40 -9.88 18.06
CA VAL A 17 18.05 -10.11 17.54
C VAL A 17 18.23 -10.43 16.06
N ALA A 18 18.19 -11.73 15.76
CA ALA A 18 18.21 -12.21 14.41
C ALA A 18 16.95 -11.63 13.75
N GLY A 19 17.14 -10.75 12.77
CA GLY A 19 16.06 -10.38 11.87
C GLY A 19 15.55 -11.66 11.22
N TYR A 20 14.42 -12.17 11.72
CA TYR A 20 13.89 -13.42 11.22
C TYR A 20 13.57 -13.27 9.73
N PRO A 21 13.96 -14.22 8.88
CA PRO A 21 13.59 -14.19 7.46
C PRO A 21 12.08 -14.22 7.23
N SER A 22 11.32 -14.56 8.28
CA SER A 22 9.90 -14.89 8.22
C SER A 22 8.95 -13.70 8.29
N GLY A 23 9.39 -12.47 8.04
CA GLY A 23 8.52 -11.29 8.08
C GLY A 23 8.54 -10.49 9.37
N ALA A 24 7.92 -9.31 9.33
CA ALA A 24 7.78 -8.44 10.48
C ALA A 24 6.85 -9.05 11.56
N PRO A 25 7.20 -8.94 12.85
CA PRO A 25 6.28 -9.26 13.94
C PRO A 25 5.19 -8.20 14.09
N VAL A 26 4.06 -8.57 14.71
CA VAL A 26 2.87 -7.71 14.88
C VAL A 26 3.17 -6.44 15.68
N ASP A 27 4.11 -6.50 16.63
CA ASP A 27 4.55 -5.33 17.40
C ASP A 27 5.25 -4.24 16.55
N ARG A 28 5.64 -4.55 15.30
CA ARG A 28 6.15 -3.56 14.33
C ARG A 28 5.06 -2.82 13.59
N CYS A 29 3.78 -3.15 13.78
CA CYS A 29 2.71 -2.47 13.08
C CYS A 29 2.62 -0.98 13.40
N GLY A 30 2.98 -0.55 14.61
CA GLY A 30 2.87 0.85 15.03
C GLY A 30 3.95 1.76 14.45
N ASN A 31 5.23 1.40 14.64
CA ASN A 31 6.36 2.22 14.18
C ASN A 31 6.84 1.86 12.76
N MET A 32 6.46 0.68 12.26
CA MET A 32 6.91 0.09 11.01
C MET A 32 8.44 -0.08 10.90
N THR A 33 9.18 0.06 12.00
CA THR A 33 10.65 0.01 12.02
C THR A 33 11.15 -1.42 12.12
N PRO A 34 12.04 -1.88 11.22
CA PRO A 34 12.66 -3.21 11.32
C PRO A 34 13.42 -3.40 12.64
N GLY A 35 13.35 -4.61 13.20
CA GLY A 35 14.07 -4.97 14.43
C GLY A 35 15.56 -5.28 14.25
N HIS A 36 16.25 -4.62 13.33
CA HIS A 36 17.65 -4.93 12.98
C HIS A 36 18.70 -4.21 13.85
N SER A 37 18.28 -3.51 14.90
CA SER A 37 19.15 -2.75 15.81
C SER A 37 20.09 -1.76 15.08
N VAL A 38 19.69 -1.33 13.89
CA VAL A 38 20.36 -0.32 13.07
C VAL A 38 19.36 0.79 12.75
N PRO A 39 19.80 2.05 12.66
CA PRO A 39 18.91 3.16 12.31
C PRO A 39 18.44 3.06 10.85
N GLN A 40 17.29 3.66 10.56
CA GLN A 40 16.84 3.89 9.20
C GLN A 40 17.83 4.76 8.42
N GLN A 41 17.79 4.68 7.10
CA GLN A 41 18.57 5.59 6.26
C GLN A 41 18.03 7.03 6.36
N SER A 42 18.94 8.00 6.42
CA SER A 42 18.63 9.44 6.39
C SER A 42 18.59 10.01 4.97
N SER A 43 19.19 9.30 4.00
CA SER A 43 19.15 9.69 2.60
C SER A 43 17.75 9.48 2.00
N PRO A 44 17.40 10.22 0.93
CA PRO A 44 16.16 10.00 0.20
C PRO A 44 16.00 8.53 -0.20
N SER A 45 14.79 8.00 -0.04
CA SER A 45 14.45 6.65 -0.48
C SER A 45 14.55 6.55 -2.00
N PRO A 46 15.21 5.50 -2.54
CA PRO A 46 15.14 5.21 -3.98
C PRO A 46 13.82 4.54 -4.38
N TYR A 47 12.93 4.28 -3.42
CA TYR A 47 11.63 3.66 -3.64
C TYR A 47 10.48 4.65 -3.48
N THR A 48 9.46 4.48 -4.30
CA THR A 48 8.17 5.17 -4.20
C THR A 48 7.01 4.18 -4.27
N ILE A 49 5.84 4.58 -3.76
CA ILE A 49 4.64 3.76 -3.81
C ILE A 49 3.76 4.26 -4.96
N ARG A 50 3.48 3.39 -5.93
CA ARG A 50 2.57 3.68 -7.03
C ARG A 50 1.25 2.95 -6.83
N ILE A 51 0.17 3.71 -6.81
CA ILE A 51 -1.22 3.24 -6.77
C ILE A 51 -1.82 3.27 -8.18
N SER A 52 -2.74 2.35 -8.49
CA SER A 52 -3.37 2.30 -9.82
C SER A 52 -4.32 3.46 -10.09
N ASN A 53 -4.87 4.06 -9.04
CA ASN A 53 -5.79 5.19 -9.13
C ASN A 53 -5.76 5.98 -7.82
N ASN A 54 -6.10 7.27 -7.88
CA ASN A 54 -6.19 8.16 -6.72
C ASN A 54 -7.61 8.22 -6.13
N THR A 55 -8.58 7.62 -6.81
CA THR A 55 -9.95 7.44 -6.29
C THR A 55 -10.26 5.96 -6.09
N PHE A 56 -11.09 5.64 -5.11
CA PHE A 56 -11.52 4.27 -4.85
C PHE A 56 -13.02 4.16 -4.65
N SER A 57 -13.57 3.04 -5.11
CA SER A 57 -14.90 2.58 -4.71
C SER A 57 -14.73 1.52 -3.63
N PRO A 58 -15.60 1.48 -2.61
CA PRO A 58 -15.50 0.43 -1.61
C PRO A 58 -15.56 -0.98 -2.19
N ASN A 59 -14.81 -1.88 -1.58
CA ASN A 59 -14.64 -3.28 -1.98
C ASN A 59 -14.08 -3.48 -3.41
N GLN A 60 -13.70 -2.40 -4.11
CA GLN A 60 -13.02 -2.47 -5.39
C GLN A 60 -11.50 -2.40 -5.19
N PRO A 61 -10.73 -3.31 -5.80
CA PRO A 61 -9.30 -3.40 -5.56
C PRO A 61 -8.53 -2.19 -6.10
N ILE A 62 -7.60 -1.68 -5.29
CA ILE A 62 -6.53 -0.76 -5.73
C ILE A 62 -5.23 -1.56 -5.81
N GLN A 63 -4.56 -1.50 -6.97
CA GLN A 63 -3.25 -2.10 -7.12
C GLN A 63 -2.18 -1.16 -6.59
N VAL A 64 -1.24 -1.72 -5.85
CA VAL A 64 -0.13 -1.03 -5.19
C VAL A 64 1.16 -1.70 -5.63
N THR A 65 2.13 -0.91 -6.07
CA THR A 65 3.47 -1.39 -6.45
C THR A 65 4.53 -0.54 -5.76
N ILE A 66 5.66 -1.17 -5.41
CA ILE A 66 6.86 -0.46 -4.93
C ILE A 66 7.78 -0.24 -6.12
N GLN A 67 7.87 1.00 -6.57
CA GLN A 67 8.78 1.39 -7.65
C GLN A 67 10.18 1.60 -7.07
N GLY A 68 11.22 1.32 -7.86
CA GLY A 68 12.62 1.42 -7.44
C GLY A 68 13.40 0.12 -7.67
N PRO A 69 14.56 -0.05 -7.00
CA PRO A 69 15.37 -1.26 -7.07
C PRO A 69 14.66 -2.53 -6.53
N VAL A 70 15.37 -3.65 -6.55
CA VAL A 70 14.93 -4.87 -5.85
C VAL A 70 14.99 -4.71 -4.33
N TYR A 71 14.07 -5.34 -3.62
CA TYR A 71 13.98 -5.30 -2.15
C TYR A 71 13.75 -6.69 -1.55
N LEU A 72 14.24 -6.89 -0.32
CA LEU A 72 14.17 -8.18 0.38
C LEU A 72 13.05 -8.20 1.42
N GLY A 73 12.92 -7.10 2.17
CA GLY A 73 11.91 -6.94 3.21
C GLY A 73 10.90 -5.85 2.87
N LEU A 74 9.69 -6.04 3.37
CA LEU A 74 8.57 -5.15 3.17
C LEU A 74 7.66 -5.18 4.40
N LEU A 75 7.05 -4.05 4.71
CA LEU A 75 5.84 -3.95 5.53
C LEU A 75 4.92 -2.89 4.92
N LEU A 76 3.71 -3.29 4.50
CA LEU A 76 2.70 -2.43 3.89
C LEU A 76 1.45 -2.33 4.79
N GLN A 77 0.95 -1.12 4.93
CA GLN A 77 -0.35 -0.82 5.56
C GLN A 77 -1.08 0.23 4.73
N ALA A 78 -2.41 0.20 4.75
CA ALA A 78 -3.20 1.37 4.41
C ALA A 78 -3.63 2.05 5.70
N LEU A 79 -3.54 3.37 5.74
CA LEU A 79 -3.87 4.20 6.89
C LEU A 79 -4.86 5.30 6.48
N SER A 80 -5.53 5.88 7.46
CA SER A 80 -6.38 7.06 7.30
C SER A 80 -6.10 8.06 8.40
N ASN A 81 -6.42 9.33 8.16
CA ASN A 81 -6.29 10.38 9.18
C ASN A 81 -7.21 10.21 10.40
N THR A 82 -8.27 9.40 10.28
CA THR A 82 -9.26 9.17 11.35
C THR A 82 -9.05 7.87 12.14
N SER A 83 -8.05 7.05 11.80
CA SER A 83 -7.80 5.76 12.44
C SER A 83 -6.40 5.68 13.00
N THR A 84 -6.25 5.10 14.18
CA THR A 84 -4.95 4.82 14.80
C THR A 84 -4.31 3.52 14.29
N GLY A 85 -5.04 2.73 13.49
CA GLY A 85 -4.60 1.44 12.96
C GLY A 85 -4.79 1.30 11.46
N ALA A 86 -4.33 0.16 10.93
CA ALA A 86 -4.47 -0.17 9.52
C ALA A 86 -5.95 -0.29 9.12
N VAL A 87 -6.29 0.22 7.93
CA VAL A 87 -7.67 0.25 7.40
C VAL A 87 -7.81 -0.60 6.14
N GLY A 88 -8.98 -1.20 5.98
CA GLY A 88 -9.25 -2.12 4.88
C GLY A 88 -8.49 -3.43 5.01
N THR A 89 -8.47 -4.18 3.92
CA THR A 89 -7.81 -5.49 3.85
C THR A 89 -6.95 -5.60 2.62
N TRP A 90 -5.96 -6.48 2.66
CA TRP A 90 -5.16 -6.84 1.50
C TRP A 90 -5.71 -8.12 0.88
N GLY A 91 -5.66 -8.19 -0.45
CA GLY A 91 -5.90 -9.43 -1.20
C GLY A 91 -4.75 -10.42 -1.05
N THR A 92 -4.85 -11.55 -1.75
CA THR A 92 -3.87 -12.64 -1.68
C THR A 92 -2.43 -12.12 -1.80
N PRO A 93 -1.55 -12.41 -0.83
CA PRO A 93 -0.17 -11.92 -0.86
C PRO A 93 0.55 -12.51 -2.06
N PRO A 94 1.29 -11.70 -2.83
CA PRO A 94 2.19 -12.20 -3.86
C PRO A 94 3.23 -13.17 -3.32
N LEU A 95 3.91 -13.89 -4.21
CA LEU A 95 5.01 -14.78 -3.85
C LEU A 95 6.03 -14.07 -2.93
N ASN A 96 6.59 -14.81 -1.98
CA ASN A 96 7.58 -14.30 -1.02
C ASN A 96 7.04 -13.26 -0.03
N THR A 97 5.72 -13.07 0.04
CA THR A 97 5.04 -12.16 0.97
C THR A 97 3.93 -12.90 1.70
N LYS A 98 3.44 -12.33 2.80
CA LYS A 98 2.36 -12.91 3.61
C LYS A 98 1.59 -11.81 4.33
N TYR A 99 0.42 -12.15 4.83
CA TYR A 99 -0.34 -11.26 5.70
C TYR A 99 0.36 -11.02 7.03
N LEU A 100 0.10 -9.84 7.59
CA LEU A 100 0.37 -9.49 8.98
C LEU A 100 -0.90 -8.89 9.58
N ALA A 101 -1.28 -9.34 10.77
CA ALA A 101 -2.51 -8.92 11.44
C ALA A 101 -2.25 -7.70 12.34
N CYS A 102 -2.17 -6.51 11.75
CA CYS A 102 -1.92 -5.27 12.49
C CYS A 102 -3.15 -4.69 13.19
N SER A 103 -4.30 -4.72 12.53
CA SER A 103 -5.59 -4.21 13.05
C SER A 103 -6.75 -5.14 12.67
N GLY A 104 -6.46 -6.44 12.56
CA GLY A 104 -7.37 -7.47 12.07
C GLY A 104 -6.69 -8.37 11.04
N SER A 105 -7.39 -9.43 10.62
CA SER A 105 -6.91 -10.32 9.57
C SER A 105 -6.63 -9.56 8.27
N ASN A 106 -5.54 -9.89 7.60
CA ASN A 106 -5.15 -9.33 6.30
C ASN A 106 -5.02 -7.80 6.27
N SER A 107 -4.76 -7.14 7.40
CA SER A 107 -4.69 -5.68 7.48
C SER A 107 -3.33 -5.09 7.04
N ALA A 108 -2.32 -5.94 6.89
CA ALA A 108 -1.00 -5.58 6.39
C ALA A 108 -0.37 -6.72 5.57
N ILE A 109 0.65 -6.38 4.78
CA ILE A 109 1.51 -7.34 4.08
C ILE A 109 2.94 -7.19 4.59
N THR A 110 3.62 -8.32 4.82
CA THR A 110 5.05 -8.35 5.08
C THR A 110 5.75 -9.40 4.21
N HIS A 111 7.07 -9.39 4.16
CA HIS A 111 7.84 -10.45 3.51
C HIS A 111 7.65 -11.80 4.24
N ALA A 112 7.67 -12.91 3.52
CA ALA A 112 7.61 -14.27 4.09
C ALA A 112 8.99 -14.94 4.16
N ASN A 113 9.93 -14.45 3.35
CA ASN A 113 11.31 -14.93 3.23
C ASN A 113 12.19 -13.76 2.70
N ARG A 114 13.50 -14.00 2.58
CA ARG A 114 14.48 -13.03 2.06
C ARG A 114 14.59 -13.05 0.53
N ASN A 115 13.69 -13.72 -0.18
CA ASN A 115 13.76 -13.75 -1.64
C ASN A 115 13.39 -12.37 -2.20
N ILE A 116 14.01 -12.06 -3.33
CA ILE A 116 13.87 -10.79 -4.04
C ILE A 116 12.42 -10.53 -4.43
N LYS A 117 12.03 -9.27 -4.28
CA LYS A 117 10.83 -8.66 -4.82
C LYS A 117 11.26 -7.47 -5.67
N ASN A 118 10.47 -7.11 -6.67
CA ASN A 118 10.80 -6.08 -7.64
C ASN A 118 9.58 -5.16 -7.90
N SER A 119 9.73 -4.23 -8.84
CA SER A 119 8.68 -3.28 -9.24
C SER A 119 7.50 -3.90 -9.99
N GLU A 120 7.60 -5.18 -10.38
CA GLU A 120 6.52 -5.95 -11.01
C GLU A 120 5.63 -6.66 -9.97
N THR A 121 6.02 -6.65 -8.70
CA THR A 121 5.22 -7.26 -7.63
C THR A 121 4.01 -6.38 -7.32
N ILE A 122 2.81 -6.89 -7.61
CA ILE A 122 1.53 -6.18 -7.41
C ILE A 122 0.88 -6.63 -6.11
N TYR A 123 0.67 -5.67 -5.21
CA TYR A 123 -0.12 -5.86 -3.99
C TYR A 123 -1.52 -5.30 -4.20
N THR A 124 -2.54 -5.98 -3.71
CA THR A 124 -3.93 -5.54 -3.86
C THR A 124 -4.49 -5.09 -2.53
N TRP A 125 -4.90 -3.82 -2.43
CA TRP A 125 -5.61 -3.30 -1.27
C TRP A 125 -7.10 -3.15 -1.56
N ILE A 126 -7.94 -3.52 -0.60
CA ILE A 126 -9.40 -3.54 -0.68
C ILE A 126 -9.93 -2.54 0.36
N PRO A 127 -10.41 -1.35 -0.07
CA PRO A 127 -10.94 -0.32 0.81
C PRO A 127 -12.31 -0.73 1.37
N PRO A 128 -12.60 -0.48 2.66
CA PRO A 128 -13.89 -0.75 3.25
C PRO A 128 -14.90 0.38 2.99
N ASP A 129 -16.19 0.10 3.14
CA ASP A 129 -17.29 1.04 2.88
C ASP A 129 -17.23 2.33 3.72
N SER A 130 -16.77 2.22 4.97
CA SER A 130 -16.73 3.31 5.95
C SER A 130 -15.66 4.37 5.67
N LEU A 131 -14.75 4.12 4.72
CA LEU A 131 -13.56 4.93 4.51
C LEU A 131 -13.81 6.06 3.51
N GLN A 132 -13.44 7.30 3.86
CA GLN A 132 -13.52 8.45 2.94
C GLN A 132 -12.18 8.75 2.26
N MET A 133 -11.08 8.56 2.99
CA MET A 133 -9.73 8.83 2.50
C MET A 133 -8.75 7.82 3.09
N ALA A 134 -7.71 7.50 2.33
CA ALA A 134 -6.65 6.61 2.75
C ALA A 134 -5.32 6.99 2.10
N PHE A 135 -4.23 6.45 2.62
CA PHE A 135 -2.94 6.41 1.93
C PHE A 135 -2.23 5.12 2.29
N ILE A 136 -1.39 4.63 1.38
CA ILE A 136 -0.56 3.46 1.63
C ILE A 136 0.75 3.92 2.27
N ARG A 137 1.14 3.28 3.37
CA ARG A 137 2.42 3.46 4.03
C ARG A 137 3.26 2.20 3.89
N ALA A 138 4.55 2.38 3.62
CA ALA A 138 5.49 1.27 3.49
C ALA A 138 6.77 1.48 4.31
N THR A 139 7.33 0.35 4.72
CA THR A 139 8.76 0.21 5.01
C THR A 139 9.37 -0.75 4.00
N VAL A 140 10.48 -0.34 3.38
CA VAL A 140 11.19 -1.12 2.37
C VAL A 140 12.61 -1.39 2.83
N VAL A 141 13.01 -2.66 2.79
CA VAL A 141 14.32 -3.13 3.24
C VAL A 141 15.09 -3.63 2.02
N SER A 142 16.14 -2.89 1.64
CA SER A 142 17.06 -3.29 0.57
C SER A 142 17.94 -4.45 1.04
N ASN A 143 18.49 -4.36 2.25
CA ASN A 143 19.23 -5.44 2.90
C ASN A 143 19.12 -5.28 4.43
N ARG A 144 19.74 -6.19 5.20
CA ARG A 144 19.65 -6.23 6.67
C ARG A 144 19.94 -4.88 7.36
N THR A 145 20.82 -4.06 6.81
CA THR A 145 21.26 -2.80 7.42
C THR A 145 20.78 -1.55 6.68
N THR A 146 20.11 -1.71 5.53
CA THR A 146 19.71 -0.60 4.66
C THR A 146 18.20 -0.67 4.42
N PHE A 147 17.48 0.26 5.03
CA PHE A 147 16.02 0.34 4.93
C PHE A 147 15.51 1.78 5.09
N TRP A 148 14.32 2.02 4.56
CA TRP A 148 13.59 3.29 4.65
C TRP A 148 12.20 3.02 5.20
N VAL A 149 11.75 3.85 6.13
CA VAL A 149 10.40 3.80 6.69
C VAL A 149 9.60 5.02 6.21
N ASN A 150 8.29 5.03 6.47
CA ASN A 150 7.41 6.17 6.19
C ASN A 150 7.31 6.58 4.73
N LEU A 151 7.54 5.66 3.79
CA LEU A 151 7.17 5.88 2.41
C LEU A 151 5.64 5.99 2.37
N SER A 152 5.14 7.01 1.68
CA SER A 152 3.70 7.24 1.53
C SER A 152 3.35 7.27 0.05
N SER A 153 2.21 6.68 -0.31
CA SER A 153 1.58 6.96 -1.61
C SER A 153 0.97 8.35 -1.63
N GLU A 154 0.51 8.75 -2.81
CA GLU A 154 -0.49 9.81 -2.93
C GLU A 154 -1.78 9.44 -2.17
N MET A 155 -2.58 10.45 -1.84
CA MET A 155 -3.86 10.28 -1.15
C MET A 155 -4.89 9.60 -2.07
N LEU A 156 -5.60 8.63 -1.51
CA LEU A 156 -6.75 7.95 -2.08
C LEU A 156 -8.04 8.58 -1.53
N THR A 157 -8.97 8.97 -2.39
CA THR A 157 -10.28 9.52 -1.98
C THR A 157 -11.42 8.64 -2.46
N LYS A 158 -12.48 8.51 -1.66
CA LYS A 158 -13.67 7.74 -2.06
C LYS A 158 -14.32 8.42 -3.26
N ALA A 159 -14.64 7.65 -4.29
CA ALA A 159 -15.36 8.15 -5.45
C ALA A 159 -16.73 8.71 -5.01
N PRO A 160 -17.21 9.81 -5.62
CA PRO A 160 -18.57 10.30 -5.36
C PRO A 160 -19.56 9.17 -5.64
N GLY A 161 -20.48 8.93 -4.71
CA GLY A 161 -21.56 7.97 -4.94
C GLY A 161 -22.37 8.42 -6.16
N SER A 162 -22.77 7.48 -7.01
CA SER A 162 -23.57 7.71 -8.22
C SER A 162 -25.01 8.22 -7.96
N ASN A 163 -25.25 8.84 -6.80
CA ASN A 163 -26.50 9.52 -6.45
C ASN A 163 -26.36 11.05 -6.49
N ALA A 164 -25.28 11.59 -7.08
CA ALA A 164 -25.32 12.96 -7.55
C ALA A 164 -26.41 13.05 -8.64
N PRO A 165 -27.38 13.99 -8.56
CA PRO A 165 -28.29 14.19 -9.67
C PRO A 165 -27.43 14.48 -10.88
N ALA A 166 -27.54 13.66 -11.92
CA ALA A 166 -26.94 13.97 -13.21
C ALA A 166 -27.49 15.35 -13.60
N ASP A 167 -26.62 16.36 -13.57
CA ASP A 167 -26.94 17.67 -14.09
C ASP A 167 -27.13 17.47 -15.60
N ALA A 168 -28.37 17.21 -15.99
CA ALA A 168 -28.80 17.00 -17.36
C ALA A 168 -28.78 18.33 -18.10
N LYS A 169 -27.59 18.89 -18.26
CA LYS A 169 -27.29 19.98 -19.19
C LYS A 169 -26.12 19.54 -20.06
N MET A 170 -26.41 18.64 -21.00
CA MET A 170 -25.67 18.61 -22.24
C MET A 170 -26.66 18.54 -23.41
N ALA A 171 -26.80 19.71 -24.03
CA ALA A 171 -27.38 20.08 -25.30
C ALA A 171 -27.95 18.94 -26.19
N ALA A 172 -29.26 18.99 -26.40
CA ALA A 172 -29.86 18.50 -27.64
C ALA A 172 -29.38 19.39 -28.80
N ALA A 173 -28.48 18.86 -29.63
CA ALA A 173 -28.21 19.44 -30.94
C ALA A 173 -29.32 19.01 -31.91
N PRO A 174 -29.98 19.91 -32.65
CA PRO A 174 -30.97 19.52 -33.64
C PRO A 174 -30.22 18.98 -34.87
N VAL A 175 -30.46 17.71 -35.20
CA VAL A 175 -30.06 17.11 -36.47
C VAL A 175 -30.96 17.71 -37.55
N VAL A 176 -30.44 18.71 -38.28
CA VAL A 176 -31.13 19.28 -39.45
C VAL A 176 -31.05 18.26 -40.59
N PHE A 177 -32.13 17.48 -40.75
CA PHE A 177 -32.36 16.62 -41.91
C PHE A 177 -32.68 17.52 -43.11
N LEU A 178 -31.71 17.73 -44.01
CA LEU A 178 -31.93 18.45 -45.26
C LEU A 178 -32.56 17.50 -46.29
N ALA A 179 -33.88 17.39 -46.28
CA ALA A 179 -34.64 16.76 -47.35
C ALA A 179 -34.78 17.75 -48.52
N LEU A 180 -34.06 17.51 -49.62
CA LEU A 180 -34.24 18.23 -50.89
C LEU A 180 -35.06 17.36 -51.83
N LEU A 181 -36.34 17.71 -51.95
CA LEU A 181 -37.28 17.24 -52.97
C LEU A 181 -37.99 18.46 -53.54
N THR A 182 -37.79 18.72 -54.84
CA THR A 182 -38.74 19.23 -55.86
C THR A 182 -37.92 19.68 -57.08
N SER A 183 -37.95 18.93 -58.19
CA SER A 183 -38.88 19.04 -59.34
C SER A 183 -38.63 20.25 -60.23
N MET A 184 -38.15 20.01 -61.46
CA MET A 184 -38.62 20.76 -62.65
C MET A 184 -38.68 19.83 -63.87
N VAL A 185 -39.90 19.68 -64.37
CA VAL A 185 -40.25 19.31 -65.75
C VAL A 185 -40.04 20.57 -66.61
N LEU A 186 -39.34 20.45 -67.74
CA LEU A 186 -39.74 20.92 -69.09
C LEU A 186 -38.51 20.95 -70.02
N GLN A 187 -38.44 19.97 -70.91
CA GLN A 187 -38.14 20.12 -72.34
C GLN A 187 -38.80 18.96 -73.08
#